data_AF-A0A2M8TVB8-F1
#
_entry.id   AF-A0A2M8TVB8-F1
#
_cell.length_a   1.000
_cell.length_b   1.000
_cell.length_c   1.000
_cell.angle_alpha   90.00
_cell.angle_beta   90.00
_cell.angle_gamma   90.00
#
_symmetry.space_group_name_H-M   'P 1'
#
loop_
_entity.id
_entity.type
_entity.pdbx_description
1 polymer ?
#
loop_
_entity_poly.entity_id
_entity_poly.type
_entity_poly.pdbx_seq_one_letter_code
_entity_poly.pdbx_strand_id
1 'polypeptide(L)'
;MEVRFTIKGNEEETVFSPIIGREGMVKLFAESIQGKIFIPLSFKDGSHILKLDDYDIFEESREVIDERLLGLSEEWMETLESGFDADGESDVDKQKPGYSPDDIFVENKPFSLKQLIDLIDSKDIELDPSFQRNFVWDNTRQSRLIESIFLGLPLPSIYLSQYDDGTLTIVDGLQRLNTIRKFVKGELRLSNLEYLEECNGKTFNQLPDVLTPLRIRRFSQTQIMCFVIDYRSPNKLKYDLFRRLNTGGKPLNSQEIRNCLSRVPLQKALKDMVNSEQFKKATDGSVKDTRMDAQESVLRFMYFYDQYNEHKVLGDYSGNIDSALDEYVEKINRQTDFQNYISSYLQSLSDAYTLFGKYAFRKVYPNYESARRNQVNKLLMMTICVLLAKYRDQYKKGIEHKIDLTPRLVDLLASNSDLFNAITWSTNSKANIKYVFKEIKENLFDNNLIDNEQS
;
A
#
# COMPACT_ATOMS: atom_id res chain seq x y z
N MET A 1 0.64 -1.36 12.25
CA MET A 1 -0.39 -1.84 13.20
C MET A 1 0.24 -2.44 14.45
N GLU A 2 0.83 -1.58 15.26
CA GLU A 2 1.48 -1.96 16.51
C GLU A 2 1.20 -0.90 17.56
N VAL A 3 1.18 -1.30 18.82
CA VAL A 3 1.08 -0.41 19.97
C VAL A 3 2.19 -0.76 20.94
N ARG A 4 2.88 0.27 21.44
CA ARG A 4 3.93 0.08 22.44
C ARG A 4 3.34 0.27 23.83
N PHE A 5 3.68 -0.63 24.75
CA PHE A 5 3.36 -0.48 26.16
C PHE A 5 4.49 -1.01 27.02
N THR A 6 4.70 -0.39 28.18
CA THR A 6 5.65 -0.83 29.19
C THR A 6 4.92 -1.71 30.19
N ILE A 7 5.21 -3.01 30.19
CA ILE A 7 4.65 -3.93 31.18
C ILE A 7 5.20 -3.56 32.56
N LYS A 8 4.35 -3.57 33.59
CA LYS A 8 4.79 -3.25 34.95
C LYS A 8 5.98 -4.12 35.38
N GLY A 9 7.05 -3.46 35.81
CA GLY A 9 8.30 -4.10 36.19
C GLY A 9 9.29 -4.42 35.06
N ASN A 10 8.97 -4.09 33.80
CA ASN A 10 9.95 -4.10 32.70
C ASN A 10 10.58 -2.72 32.50
N GLU A 11 11.87 -2.69 32.14
CA GLU A 11 12.59 -1.43 31.85
C GLU A 11 12.39 -0.93 30.40
N GLU A 12 11.94 -1.80 29.49
CA GLU A 12 11.77 -1.48 28.07
C GLU A 12 10.31 -1.59 27.62
N GLU A 13 9.90 -0.71 26.69
CA GLU A 13 8.63 -0.80 26.00
C GLU A 13 8.55 -2.09 25.18
N THR A 14 7.44 -2.81 25.34
CA THR A 14 7.11 -4.00 24.56
C THR A 14 6.18 -3.60 23.41
N VAL A 15 6.50 -4.06 22.21
CA VAL A 15 5.68 -3.85 21.01
C VAL A 15 4.60 -4.93 20.96
N PHE A 16 3.35 -4.52 20.89
CA PHE A 16 2.19 -5.39 20.78
C PHE A 16 1.49 -5.22 19.44
N SER A 17 1.06 -6.32 18.84
CA SER A 17 0.18 -6.32 17.67
C SER A 17 -1.18 -6.92 18.03
N PRO A 18 -2.30 -6.32 17.62
CA PRO A 18 -3.61 -6.91 17.81
C PRO A 18 -3.80 -8.12 16.89
N ILE A 19 -4.50 -9.15 17.37
CA ILE A 19 -4.80 -10.37 16.63
C ILE A 19 -6.17 -10.93 16.96
N ILE A 20 -6.71 -11.69 16.01
CA ILE A 20 -7.94 -12.46 16.19
C ILE A 20 -7.56 -13.90 16.53
N GLY A 21 -7.85 -14.32 17.76
CA GLY A 21 -7.66 -15.69 18.22
C GLY A 21 -8.71 -16.67 17.66
N ARG A 22 -8.53 -17.96 17.98
CA ARG A 22 -9.57 -18.97 17.76
C ARG A 22 -10.85 -18.50 18.47
N GLU A 23 -12.00 -18.53 17.78
CA GLU A 23 -13.32 -18.01 18.22
C GLU A 23 -13.58 -16.51 18.06
N GLY A 24 -12.66 -15.74 17.46
CA GLY A 24 -12.94 -14.33 17.12
C GLY A 24 -12.62 -13.32 18.23
N MET A 25 -12.04 -13.76 19.35
CA MET A 25 -11.57 -12.86 20.41
C MET A 25 -10.35 -12.06 19.94
N VAL A 26 -10.37 -10.75 20.14
CA VAL A 26 -9.25 -9.87 19.85
C VAL A 26 -8.29 -9.84 21.04
N LYS A 27 -6.99 -9.92 20.78
CA LYS A 27 -5.93 -9.89 21.82
C LYS A 27 -4.77 -9.05 21.33
N LEU A 28 -4.08 -8.35 22.24
CA LEU A 28 -2.72 -7.90 21.99
C LEU A 28 -1.76 -9.07 22.14
N PHE A 29 -0.82 -9.18 21.22
CA PHE A 29 0.24 -10.17 21.21
C PHE A 29 1.60 -9.50 21.18
N ALA A 30 2.53 -10.01 21.99
CA ALA A 30 3.94 -9.67 21.89
C ALA A 30 4.81 -10.93 22.05
N GLU A 31 5.94 -10.97 21.36
CA GLU A 31 6.96 -11.99 21.52
C GLU A 31 8.11 -11.41 22.35
N SER A 32 8.32 -11.96 23.56
CA SER A 32 9.35 -11.54 24.51
C SER A 32 10.39 -12.63 24.72
N ILE A 33 11.55 -12.27 25.27
CA ILE A 33 12.60 -13.19 25.71
C ILE A 33 12.05 -14.25 26.69
N GLN A 34 11.01 -13.90 27.45
CA GLN A 34 10.35 -14.79 28.42
C GLN A 34 9.20 -15.62 27.82
N GLY A 35 8.89 -15.46 26.53
CA GLY A 35 7.85 -16.19 25.82
C GLY A 35 6.80 -15.29 25.17
N LYS A 36 5.68 -15.90 24.75
CA LYS A 36 4.57 -15.21 24.07
C LYS A 36 3.60 -14.62 25.09
N ILE A 37 3.32 -13.32 24.96
CA ILE A 37 2.40 -12.58 25.82
C ILE A 37 1.09 -12.36 25.07
N PHE A 38 -0.04 -12.63 25.72
CA PHE A 38 -1.37 -12.40 25.18
C PHE A 38 -2.22 -11.62 26.17
N ILE A 39 -2.71 -10.45 25.77
CA ILE A 39 -3.56 -9.60 26.61
C ILE A 39 -4.91 -9.44 25.91
N PRO A 40 -6.03 -9.85 26.54
CA PRO A 40 -7.34 -9.76 25.91
C PRO A 40 -7.78 -8.30 25.70
N LEU A 41 -8.46 -8.06 24.58
CA LEU A 41 -9.08 -6.80 24.25
C LEU A 41 -10.60 -6.99 24.07
N SER A 42 -11.36 -5.98 24.50
CA SER A 42 -12.79 -5.86 24.24
C SER A 42 -13.10 -4.64 23.40
N PHE A 43 -14.29 -4.61 22.81
CA PHE A 43 -14.80 -3.45 22.08
C PHE A 43 -15.67 -2.60 23.01
N LYS A 44 -15.46 -1.29 23.00
CA LYS A 44 -16.24 -0.35 23.81
C LYS A 44 -17.68 -0.25 23.27
N ASP A 45 -18.67 -0.71 24.02
CA ASP A 45 -20.11 -0.46 23.85
C ASP A 45 -20.62 -0.44 22.38
N GLY A 46 -20.36 -1.52 21.63
CA GLY A 46 -20.83 -1.65 20.24
C GLY A 46 -20.11 -0.76 19.21
N SER A 47 -19.08 -0.03 19.63
CA SER A 47 -18.13 0.66 18.74
C SER A 47 -17.01 -0.28 18.32
N HIS A 48 -16.18 0.15 17.35
CA HIS A 48 -14.98 -0.56 16.94
C HIS A 48 -13.71 -0.13 17.71
N ILE A 49 -13.87 0.57 18.84
CA ILE A 49 -12.76 1.05 19.66
C ILE A 49 -12.34 -0.07 20.62
N LEU A 50 -11.09 -0.52 20.47
CA LEU A 50 -10.43 -1.49 21.32
C LEU A 50 -10.17 -0.91 22.71
N LYS A 51 -10.35 -1.75 23.72
CA LYS A 51 -10.16 -1.44 25.13
C LYS A 51 -9.51 -2.63 25.82
N LEU A 52 -8.66 -2.37 26.81
CA LEU A 52 -8.20 -3.41 27.72
C LEU A 52 -9.29 -3.82 28.69
N ASP A 53 -9.31 -5.11 28.99
CA ASP A 53 -10.11 -5.65 30.08
C ASP A 53 -9.46 -5.36 31.44
N ASP A 54 -8.12 -5.32 31.48
CA ASP A 54 -7.31 -4.99 32.65
C ASP A 54 -6.19 -4.00 32.28
N TYR A 55 -6.20 -2.83 32.93
CA TYR A 55 -5.23 -1.76 32.71
C TYR A 55 -4.03 -1.86 33.66
N ASP A 56 -4.13 -2.64 34.74
CA ASP A 56 -3.07 -2.71 35.75
C ASP A 56 -1.82 -3.45 35.29
N ILE A 57 -1.82 -3.95 34.05
CA ILE A 57 -0.72 -4.66 33.40
C ILE A 57 0.41 -3.71 32.97
N PHE A 58 0.08 -2.45 32.66
CA PHE A 58 1.01 -1.48 32.07
C PHE A 58 1.40 -0.34 33.03
N GLU A 59 2.60 0.21 32.88
CA GLU A 59 3.08 1.38 33.66
C GLU A 59 2.42 2.69 33.21
N GLU A 60 2.02 2.77 31.95
CA GLU A 60 1.35 3.96 31.40
C GLU A 60 0.02 4.27 32.10
N SER A 61 -0.33 5.56 32.17
CA SER A 61 -1.63 5.96 32.71
C SER A 61 -2.78 5.49 31.81
N ARG A 62 -3.97 5.35 32.38
CA ARG A 62 -5.16 4.93 31.63
C ARG A 62 -5.43 5.81 30.42
N GLU A 63 -5.20 7.12 30.53
CA GLU A 63 -5.39 8.07 29.43
C GLU A 63 -4.44 7.81 28.27
N VAL A 64 -3.15 7.54 28.56
CA VAL A 64 -2.14 7.22 27.54
C VAL A 64 -2.47 5.89 26.88
N ILE A 65 -2.92 4.90 27.66
CA ILE A 65 -3.32 3.60 27.13
C ILE A 65 -4.54 3.74 26.21
N ASP A 66 -5.58 4.47 26.64
CA ASP A 66 -6.78 4.67 25.84
C ASP A 66 -6.48 5.45 24.55
N GLU A 67 -5.60 6.46 24.58
CA GLU A 67 -5.14 7.18 23.39
C GLU A 67 -4.39 6.27 22.40
N ARG A 68 -3.43 5.48 22.90
CA ARG A 68 -2.67 4.53 22.09
C ARG A 68 -3.57 3.43 21.49
N LEU A 69 -4.54 2.93 22.25
CA LEU A 69 -5.53 1.96 21.76
C LEU A 69 -6.51 2.57 20.78
N LEU A 70 -6.85 3.85 20.90
CA LEU A 70 -7.69 4.56 19.92
C LEU A 70 -6.99 4.59 18.56
N GLY A 71 -5.71 5.00 18.52
CA GLY A 71 -4.90 4.97 17.30
C GLY A 71 -4.81 3.56 16.71
N LEU A 72 -4.58 2.55 17.56
CA LEU A 72 -4.58 1.15 17.12
C LEU A 72 -5.94 0.70 16.56
N SER A 73 -7.04 1.18 17.14
CA SER A 73 -8.40 0.87 16.68
C SER A 73 -8.71 1.44 15.31
N GLU A 74 -8.21 2.65 15.02
CA GLU A 74 -8.32 3.27 13.70
C GLU A 74 -7.55 2.45 12.65
N GLU A 75 -6.29 2.09 12.93
CA GLU A 75 -5.49 1.23 12.03
C GLU A 75 -6.11 -0.16 11.84
N TRP A 76 -6.67 -0.74 12.92
CA TRP A 76 -7.37 -2.02 12.89
C TRP A 76 -8.60 -1.97 12.00
N MET A 77 -9.42 -0.93 12.14
CA MET A 77 -10.60 -0.70 11.31
C MET A 77 -10.24 -0.57 9.82
N GLU A 78 -9.19 0.18 9.50
CA GLU A 78 -8.74 0.35 8.12
C GLU A 78 -8.33 -0.99 7.49
N THR A 79 -7.67 -1.85 8.27
CA THR A 79 -7.28 -3.19 7.81
C THR A 79 -8.50 -4.11 7.67
N LEU A 80 -9.47 -4.02 8.57
CA LEU A 80 -10.74 -4.72 8.42
C LEU A 80 -11.48 -4.30 7.15
N GLU A 81 -11.44 -3.02 6.81
CA GLU A 81 -12.07 -2.47 5.60
C GLU A 81 -11.36 -2.87 4.30
N SER A 82 -10.03 -3.07 4.32
CA SER A 82 -9.26 -3.50 3.15
C SER A 82 -9.59 -4.94 2.73
N GLY A 83 -10.00 -5.78 3.69
CA GLY A 83 -10.34 -7.19 3.47
C GLY A 83 -9.14 -8.14 3.45
N PHE A 84 -7.92 -7.63 3.64
CA PHE A 84 -6.73 -8.41 3.97
C PHE A 84 -6.57 -8.54 5.49
N ASP A 85 -5.90 -9.61 5.95
CA ASP A 85 -5.48 -9.66 7.34
C ASP A 85 -4.28 -8.74 7.61
N ALA A 86 -4.12 -8.37 8.89
CA ALA A 86 -3.01 -7.53 9.32
C ALA A 86 -1.69 -8.27 9.11
N ASP A 87 -0.82 -7.71 8.29
CA ASP A 87 0.59 -8.07 8.32
C ASP A 87 1.24 -7.38 9.51
N GLY A 88 2.10 -8.09 10.24
CA GLY A 88 3.02 -7.44 11.17
C GLY A 88 3.90 -6.50 10.36
N GLU A 89 3.62 -5.20 10.44
CA GLU A 89 4.54 -4.18 9.92
C GLU A 89 5.84 -4.36 10.67
N SER A 90 6.95 -4.54 9.94
CA SER A 90 8.25 -4.49 10.57
C SER A 90 8.45 -3.06 11.06
N ASP A 91 8.57 -2.91 12.37
CA ASP A 91 9.05 -1.72 13.05
C ASP A 91 10.10 -0.99 12.19
N VAL A 92 9.69 0.08 11.51
CA VAL A 92 10.59 0.92 10.69
C VAL A 92 11.52 1.72 11.59
N ASP A 93 11.31 1.66 12.90
CA ASP A 93 11.98 2.53 13.83
C ASP A 93 13.37 2.00 14.21
N LYS A 94 14.37 2.85 13.97
CA LYS A 94 15.81 2.73 14.32
C LYS A 94 16.77 2.11 13.29
N GLN A 95 16.49 2.11 11.99
CA GLN A 95 17.59 1.99 11.01
C GLN A 95 18.06 3.36 10.53
N LYS A 96 19.39 3.58 10.56
CA LYS A 96 19.99 4.74 9.88
C LYS A 96 19.52 4.74 8.42
N PRO A 97 19.32 5.91 7.80
CA PRO A 97 18.76 6.03 6.44
C PRO A 97 19.52 5.19 5.38
N GLY A 98 20.77 4.81 5.64
CA GLY A 98 21.58 4.01 4.74
C GLY A 98 22.26 4.84 3.65
N TYR A 99 22.13 6.17 3.72
CA TYR A 99 22.78 7.15 2.85
C TYR A 99 23.40 8.29 3.67
N SER A 100 24.43 8.91 3.12
CA SER A 100 25.13 10.08 3.68
C SER A 100 24.38 11.38 3.30
N PRO A 101 24.51 12.46 4.10
CA PRO A 101 24.11 13.80 3.66
C PRO A 101 24.69 14.21 2.30
N ASP A 102 25.89 13.70 1.95
CA ASP A 102 26.55 13.98 0.67
C ASP A 102 25.86 13.33 -0.54
N ASP A 103 24.97 12.35 -0.30
CA ASP A 103 24.19 11.69 -1.34
C ASP A 103 22.88 12.45 -1.66
N ILE A 104 22.62 13.57 -0.97
CA ILE A 104 21.37 14.34 -1.09
C ILE A 104 21.56 15.48 -2.10
N PHE A 105 20.98 15.31 -3.29
CA PHE A 105 21.02 16.29 -4.37
C PHE A 105 19.61 16.87 -4.61
N VAL A 106 19.37 18.07 -4.09
CA VAL A 106 18.11 18.80 -4.27
C VAL A 106 18.38 20.16 -4.88
N GLU A 107 17.74 20.43 -6.01
CA GLU A 107 17.84 21.71 -6.71
C GLU A 107 16.61 22.60 -6.42
N ASN A 108 16.85 23.87 -6.10
CA ASN A 108 15.81 24.86 -5.87
C ASN A 108 15.57 25.66 -7.15
N LYS A 109 14.46 25.41 -7.84
CA LYS A 109 14.15 26.05 -9.12
C LYS A 109 12.83 26.83 -9.05
N PRO A 110 12.82 28.15 -9.31
CA PRO A 110 11.58 28.84 -9.58
C PRO A 110 11.05 28.44 -10.96
N PHE A 111 9.78 28.07 -11.04
CA PHE A 111 9.07 27.89 -12.29
C PHE A 111 7.88 28.84 -12.37
N SER A 112 7.64 29.42 -13.54
CA SER A 112 6.37 30.10 -13.80
C SER A 112 5.22 29.09 -13.88
N LEU A 113 4.00 29.53 -13.55
CA LEU A 113 2.80 28.71 -13.78
C LEU A 113 2.70 28.23 -15.22
N LYS A 114 2.97 29.13 -16.19
CA LYS A 114 2.95 28.76 -17.60
C LYS A 114 3.92 27.60 -17.90
N GLN A 115 5.17 27.69 -17.43
CA GLN A 115 6.16 26.62 -17.65
C GLN A 115 5.73 25.31 -17.02
N LEU A 116 5.21 25.32 -15.79
CA LEU A 116 4.73 24.10 -15.13
C LEU A 116 3.60 23.44 -15.92
N ILE A 117 2.65 24.23 -16.44
CA ILE A 117 1.56 23.71 -17.26
C ILE A 117 2.08 23.15 -18.59
N ASP A 118 3.00 23.86 -19.24
CA ASP A 118 3.60 23.41 -20.51
C ASP A 118 4.35 22.07 -20.31
N LEU A 119 5.14 21.94 -19.25
CA LEU A 119 5.86 20.70 -18.89
C LEU A 119 4.92 19.54 -18.57
N ILE A 120 3.78 19.82 -17.93
CA ILE A 120 2.77 18.80 -17.65
C ILE A 120 2.09 18.35 -18.96
N ASP A 121 1.73 19.29 -19.83
CA ASP A 121 1.04 18.99 -21.08
C ASP A 121 1.94 18.28 -22.11
N SER A 122 3.26 18.56 -22.08
CA SER A 122 4.27 17.83 -22.86
C SER A 122 4.62 16.45 -22.28
N LYS A 123 4.16 16.13 -21.07
CA LYS A 123 4.52 14.95 -20.28
C LYS A 123 5.98 14.92 -19.79
N ASP A 124 6.65 16.06 -19.75
CA ASP A 124 7.94 16.20 -19.06
C ASP A 124 7.77 16.18 -17.54
N ILE A 125 6.60 16.59 -17.04
CA ILE A 125 6.12 16.30 -15.69
C ILE A 125 4.97 15.28 -15.79
N GLU A 126 5.20 14.07 -15.30
CA GLU A 126 4.19 13.02 -15.22
C GLU A 126 3.20 13.34 -14.08
N LEU A 127 1.97 13.68 -14.45
CA LEU A 127 0.84 13.66 -13.53
C LEU A 127 0.31 12.23 -13.46
N ASP A 128 0.55 11.55 -12.35
CA ASP A 128 -0.04 10.23 -12.12
C ASP A 128 -1.60 10.32 -12.07
N PRO A 129 -2.32 9.60 -12.97
CA PRO A 129 -3.78 9.57 -13.02
C PRO A 129 -4.44 8.89 -11.81
N SER A 130 -3.75 8.03 -11.08
CA SER A 130 -4.28 7.24 -9.96
C SER A 130 -4.52 8.09 -8.70
N PHE A 131 -3.70 9.10 -8.43
CA PHE A 131 -3.95 10.08 -7.35
C PHE A 131 -5.17 10.96 -7.61
N GLN A 132 -5.67 11.05 -8.85
CA GLN A 132 -6.89 11.79 -9.15
C GLN A 132 -8.13 11.17 -8.51
N ARG A 133 -8.10 9.89 -8.10
CA ARG A 133 -9.23 9.27 -7.38
C ARG A 133 -9.36 9.75 -5.94
N ASN A 134 -8.27 10.22 -5.35
CA ASN A 134 -8.25 10.86 -4.03
C ASN A 134 -8.21 12.40 -4.16
N PHE A 135 -8.85 12.98 -5.18
CA PHE A 135 -8.96 14.44 -5.32
C PHE A 135 -9.89 14.99 -4.22
N VAL A 136 -9.33 15.28 -3.05
CA VAL A 136 -10.08 15.70 -1.84
C VAL A 136 -10.44 17.19 -1.88
N TRP A 137 -9.91 17.98 -2.81
CA TRP A 137 -10.21 19.42 -2.84
C TRP A 137 -11.57 19.68 -3.50
N ASP A 138 -12.50 20.21 -2.72
CA ASP A 138 -13.76 20.71 -3.25
C ASP A 138 -13.55 21.94 -4.16
N ASN A 139 -14.61 22.37 -4.85
CA ASN A 139 -14.52 23.51 -5.78
C ASN A 139 -14.14 24.81 -5.05
N THR A 140 -14.57 24.96 -3.79
CA THR A 140 -14.25 26.10 -2.94
C THR A 140 -12.74 26.20 -2.72
N ARG A 141 -12.11 25.15 -2.18
CA ARG A 141 -10.68 25.13 -1.90
C ARG A 141 -9.83 25.32 -3.14
N GLN A 142 -10.25 24.73 -4.27
CA GLN A 142 -9.64 24.98 -5.57
C GLN A 142 -9.72 26.45 -5.96
N SER A 143 -10.90 27.07 -5.84
CA SER A 143 -11.12 28.49 -6.16
C SER A 143 -10.29 29.42 -5.29
N ARG A 144 -10.14 29.11 -3.99
CA ARG A 144 -9.29 29.88 -3.06
C ARG A 144 -7.81 29.85 -3.42
N LEU A 145 -7.30 28.73 -3.91
CA LEU A 145 -5.94 28.68 -4.44
C LEU A 145 -5.77 29.64 -5.62
N ILE A 146 -6.72 29.61 -6.58
CA ILE A 146 -6.68 30.50 -7.75
C ILE A 146 -6.76 31.97 -7.33
N GLU A 147 -7.63 32.29 -6.37
CA GLU A 147 -7.72 33.63 -5.77
C GLU A 147 -6.38 34.09 -5.18
N SER A 148 -5.73 33.21 -4.41
CA SER A 148 -4.44 33.50 -3.77
C SER A 148 -3.37 33.84 -4.81
N ILE A 149 -3.37 33.16 -5.97
CA ILE A 149 -2.46 33.46 -7.08
C ILE A 149 -2.74 34.85 -7.66
N PHE A 150 -4.01 35.20 -7.91
CA PHE A 150 -4.36 36.52 -8.45
C PHE A 150 -4.07 37.65 -7.47
N LEU A 151 -4.17 37.39 -6.17
CA LEU A 151 -3.80 38.32 -5.10
C LEU A 151 -2.28 38.45 -4.91
N GLY A 152 -1.49 37.57 -5.53
CA GLY A 152 -0.03 37.56 -5.37
C GLY A 152 0.43 37.08 -4.00
N LEU A 153 -0.39 36.27 -3.33
CA LEU A 153 -0.03 35.67 -2.05
C LEU A 153 1.04 34.58 -2.26
N PRO A 154 1.95 34.38 -1.28
CA PRO A 154 2.96 33.34 -1.36
C PRO A 154 2.29 31.96 -1.44
N LEU A 155 2.69 31.17 -2.43
CA LEU A 155 2.27 29.78 -2.54
C LEU A 155 3.29 28.87 -1.85
N PRO A 156 2.84 27.77 -1.22
CA PRO A 156 3.77 26.77 -0.73
C PRO A 156 4.58 26.20 -1.90
N SER A 157 5.77 25.68 -1.62
CA SER A 157 6.62 25.08 -2.65
C SER A 157 6.06 23.78 -3.19
N ILE A 158 6.50 23.39 -4.39
CA ILE A 158 6.20 22.09 -5.02
C ILE A 158 7.43 21.20 -4.87
N TYR A 159 7.23 19.92 -4.62
CA TYR A 159 8.33 18.96 -4.58
C TYR A 159 8.21 18.04 -5.78
N LEU A 160 9.31 17.89 -6.52
CA LEU A 160 9.41 17.07 -7.72
C LEU A 160 10.55 16.07 -7.53
N SER A 161 10.44 14.92 -8.17
CA SER A 161 11.54 13.96 -8.26
C SER A 161 11.86 13.70 -9.72
N GLN A 162 13.14 13.67 -10.04
CA GLN A 162 13.63 13.39 -11.38
C GLN A 162 13.89 11.90 -11.57
N TYR A 163 13.47 11.39 -12.73
CA TYR A 163 13.91 10.11 -13.25
C TYR A 163 15.27 10.26 -13.96
N ASP A 164 15.93 9.12 -14.22
CA ASP A 164 17.23 9.05 -14.89
C ASP A 164 17.23 9.57 -16.34
N ASP A 165 16.08 9.55 -17.01
CA ASP A 165 15.87 10.15 -18.34
C ASP A 165 15.55 11.66 -18.30
N GLY A 166 15.51 12.25 -17.10
CA GLY A 166 15.27 13.67 -16.89
C GLY A 166 13.80 14.07 -16.74
N THR A 167 12.85 13.16 -16.99
CA THR A 167 11.43 13.40 -16.71
C THR A 167 11.18 13.57 -15.22
N LEU A 168 10.11 14.28 -14.86
CA LEU A 168 9.80 14.66 -13.49
C LEU A 168 8.49 13.99 -13.03
N THR A 169 8.45 13.51 -11.80
CA THR A 169 7.21 13.13 -11.11
C THR A 169 6.95 14.07 -9.92
N ILE A 170 5.68 14.24 -9.56
CA ILE A 170 5.29 15.12 -8.46
C ILE A 170 5.33 14.36 -7.14
N VAL A 171 6.09 14.90 -6.19
CA VAL A 171 6.20 14.40 -4.83
C VAL A 171 5.17 15.03 -3.91
N ASP A 172 5.03 16.35 -4.00
CA ASP A 172 4.01 17.11 -3.29
C ASP A 172 3.54 18.28 -4.16
N GLY A 173 2.27 18.65 -3.98
CA GLY A 173 1.64 19.74 -4.72
C GLY A 173 0.77 19.31 -5.90
N LEU A 174 0.49 18.01 -6.02
CA LEU A 174 -0.35 17.47 -7.09
C LEU A 174 -1.73 18.15 -7.15
N GLN A 175 -2.41 18.31 -6.01
CA GLN A 175 -3.72 18.98 -5.95
C GLN A 175 -3.63 20.44 -6.44
N ARG A 176 -2.55 21.13 -6.08
CA ARG A 176 -2.29 22.52 -6.49
C ARG A 176 -2.06 22.62 -7.99
N LEU A 177 -1.16 21.81 -8.55
CA LEU A 177 -0.86 21.81 -9.99
C LEU A 177 -2.06 21.37 -10.83
N ASN A 178 -2.79 20.33 -10.40
CA ASN A 178 -4.03 19.92 -11.07
C ASN A 178 -5.09 21.01 -11.06
N THR A 179 -5.28 21.71 -9.94
CA THR A 179 -6.21 22.83 -9.84
C THR A 179 -5.85 23.95 -10.81
N ILE A 180 -4.58 24.36 -10.83
CA ILE A 180 -4.09 25.40 -11.72
C ILE A 180 -4.27 24.98 -13.19
N ARG A 181 -3.95 23.73 -13.53
CA ARG A 181 -4.13 23.18 -14.87
C ARG A 181 -5.59 23.17 -15.30
N LYS A 182 -6.49 22.60 -14.49
CA LYS A 182 -7.94 22.58 -14.76
C LYS A 182 -8.47 23.99 -14.98
N PHE A 183 -8.04 24.94 -14.16
CA PHE A 183 -8.44 26.33 -14.30
C PHE A 183 -7.99 26.92 -15.63
N VAL A 184 -6.70 26.81 -15.97
CA VAL A 184 -6.13 27.31 -17.23
C VAL A 184 -6.77 26.64 -18.45
N LYS A 185 -7.16 25.36 -18.37
CA LYS A 185 -7.88 24.64 -19.43
C LYS A 185 -9.36 25.01 -19.52
N GLY A 186 -9.88 25.81 -18.59
CA GLY A 186 -11.29 26.20 -18.54
C GLY A 186 -12.23 25.13 -17.98
N GLU A 187 -11.69 24.11 -17.31
CA GLU A 187 -12.41 22.99 -16.70
C GLU A 187 -12.86 23.29 -15.25
N LEU A 188 -12.35 24.38 -14.66
CA LEU A 188 -12.73 24.85 -13.32
C LEU A 188 -13.48 26.19 -13.42
N ARG A 189 -14.67 26.25 -12.81
CA ARG A 189 -15.40 27.51 -12.57
C ARG A 189 -15.16 27.96 -11.14
N LEU A 190 -14.74 29.21 -10.98
CA LEU A 190 -14.47 29.75 -9.66
C LEU A 190 -15.77 29.92 -8.86
N SER A 191 -15.72 29.66 -7.56
CA SER A 191 -16.86 29.83 -6.66
C SER A 191 -16.38 30.21 -5.27
N ASN A 192 -17.23 30.91 -4.51
CA ASN A 192 -16.96 31.28 -3.12
C ASN A 192 -15.62 32.03 -2.99
N LEU A 193 -15.38 33.02 -3.84
CA LEU A 193 -14.26 33.97 -3.71
C LEU A 193 -14.61 35.07 -2.68
N GLU A 194 -13.60 35.63 -1.99
CA GLU A 194 -13.76 36.67 -0.93
C GLU A 194 -13.35 38.06 -1.42
N TYR A 195 -12.32 38.12 -2.25
CA TYR A 195 -11.69 39.37 -2.70
C TYR A 195 -11.99 39.65 -4.17
N LEU A 196 -12.17 38.59 -4.97
CA LEU A 196 -12.41 38.67 -6.41
C LEU A 196 -13.80 38.14 -6.76
N GLU A 197 -14.83 38.64 -6.06
CA GLU A 197 -16.20 38.15 -6.21
C GLU A 197 -16.73 38.25 -7.66
N GLU A 198 -16.27 39.24 -8.42
CA GLU A 198 -16.59 39.41 -9.84
C GLU A 198 -16.14 38.24 -10.74
N CYS A 199 -15.21 37.42 -10.23
CA CYS A 199 -14.70 36.23 -10.92
C CYS A 199 -15.52 34.97 -10.60
N ASN A 200 -16.47 35.01 -9.66
CA ASN A 200 -17.34 33.88 -9.36
C ASN A 200 -18.14 33.45 -10.61
N GLY A 201 -18.23 32.13 -10.83
CA GLY A 201 -18.88 31.50 -11.98
C GLY A 201 -18.04 31.50 -13.28
N LYS A 202 -16.91 32.22 -13.31
CA LYS A 202 -16.07 32.37 -14.51
C LYS A 202 -15.02 31.26 -14.62
N THR A 203 -14.70 30.87 -15.85
CA THR A 203 -13.51 30.09 -16.18
C THR A 203 -12.36 31.02 -16.59
N PHE A 204 -11.13 30.50 -16.73
CA PHE A 204 -9.96 31.28 -17.12
C PHE A 204 -10.18 32.11 -18.41
N ASN A 205 -10.82 31.51 -19.43
CA ASN A 205 -11.09 32.17 -20.71
C ASN A 205 -12.13 33.31 -20.61
N GLN A 206 -12.92 33.35 -19.53
CA GLN A 206 -13.94 34.36 -19.28
C GLN A 206 -13.45 35.48 -18.34
N LEU A 207 -12.26 35.33 -17.75
CA LEU A 207 -11.68 36.36 -16.89
C LEU A 207 -11.31 37.67 -17.59
N PRO A 208 -10.91 37.70 -18.89
CA PRO A 208 -10.65 38.96 -19.57
C PRO A 208 -11.85 39.93 -19.61
N ASP A 209 -13.08 39.42 -19.42
CA ASP A 209 -14.29 40.24 -19.35
C ASP A 209 -14.39 41.05 -18.04
N VAL A 210 -13.70 40.62 -16.99
CA VAL A 210 -13.81 41.17 -15.63
C VAL A 210 -12.47 41.60 -15.03
N LEU A 211 -11.34 41.13 -15.56
CA LEU A 211 -9.99 41.46 -15.11
C LEU A 211 -9.16 42.12 -16.20
N THR A 212 -8.20 42.95 -15.78
CA THR A 212 -7.29 43.63 -16.71
C THR A 212 -6.29 42.64 -17.36
N PRO A 213 -5.82 42.91 -18.59
CA PRO A 213 -4.77 42.10 -19.23
C PRO A 213 -3.48 42.00 -18.42
N LEU A 214 -3.20 42.99 -17.55
CA LEU A 214 -2.06 42.94 -16.64
C LEU A 214 -2.23 41.85 -15.57
N ARG A 215 -3.41 41.72 -14.95
CA ARG A 215 -3.70 40.68 -13.95
C ARG A 215 -3.59 39.28 -14.54
N ILE A 216 -4.14 39.07 -15.74
CA ILE A 216 -4.06 37.78 -16.44
C ILE A 216 -2.60 37.41 -16.76
N ARG A 217 -1.80 38.37 -17.26
CA ARG A 217 -0.37 38.12 -17.52
C ARG A 217 0.41 37.81 -16.24
N ARG A 218 0.13 38.52 -15.14
CA ARG A 218 0.76 38.27 -13.84
C ARG A 218 0.45 36.86 -13.34
N PHE A 219 -0.80 36.40 -13.44
CA PHE A 219 -1.17 35.03 -13.10
C PHE A 219 -0.28 34.02 -13.81
N SER A 220 -0.16 34.08 -15.14
CA SER A 220 0.66 33.13 -15.90
C SER A 220 2.16 33.19 -15.58
N GLN A 221 2.65 34.36 -15.15
CA GLN A 221 4.06 34.60 -14.80
C GLN A 221 4.36 34.40 -13.30
N THR A 222 3.36 34.12 -12.47
CA THR A 222 3.55 33.82 -11.05
C THR A 222 4.57 32.69 -10.91
N GLN A 223 5.59 32.94 -10.11
CA GLN A 223 6.65 31.98 -9.84
C GLN A 223 6.28 31.11 -8.64
N ILE A 224 6.47 29.80 -8.78
CA ILE A 224 6.38 28.85 -7.70
C ILE A 224 7.76 28.22 -7.52
N MET A 225 8.24 28.19 -6.27
CA MET A 225 9.46 27.48 -5.93
C MET A 225 9.22 25.98 -5.99
N CYS A 226 10.04 25.29 -6.79
CA CYS A 226 10.05 23.84 -6.86
C CYS A 226 11.37 23.29 -6.31
N PHE A 227 11.28 22.30 -5.44
CA PHE A 227 12.39 21.49 -4.96
C PHE A 227 12.48 20.24 -5.82
N VAL A 228 13.51 20.13 -6.65
CA VAL A 228 13.71 19.00 -7.56
C VAL A 228 14.74 18.06 -6.96
N ILE A 229 14.30 16.88 -6.53
CA ILE A 229 15.18 15.80 -6.08
C ILE A 229 15.78 15.15 -7.32
N ASP A 230 17.08 15.31 -7.49
CA ASP A 230 17.84 14.77 -8.61
C ASP A 230 17.82 13.24 -8.60
N TYR A 231 17.87 12.63 -9.79
CA TYR A 231 17.84 11.17 -9.96
C TYR A 231 19.01 10.46 -9.26
N ARG A 232 20.13 11.15 -9.01
CA ARG A 232 21.31 10.66 -8.27
C ARG A 232 21.04 10.50 -6.78
N SER A 233 20.03 11.17 -6.23
CA SER A 233 19.68 11.02 -4.82
C SER A 233 19.15 9.60 -4.55
N PRO A 234 19.55 8.95 -3.45
CA PRO A 234 19.06 7.64 -3.06
C PRO A 234 17.54 7.58 -3.06
N ASN A 235 16.93 6.52 -3.60
CA ASN A 235 15.48 6.45 -3.63
C ASN A 235 14.86 6.40 -2.23
N LYS A 236 15.54 5.81 -1.25
CA LYS A 236 15.12 5.85 0.16
C LYS A 236 14.94 7.28 0.68
N LEU A 237 15.77 8.23 0.24
CA LEU A 237 15.56 9.66 0.53
C LEU A 237 14.24 10.16 -0.05
N LYS A 238 13.90 9.78 -1.29
CA LYS A 238 12.63 10.16 -1.90
C LYS A 238 11.47 9.66 -1.04
N TYR A 239 11.46 8.38 -0.68
CA TYR A 239 10.46 7.80 0.25
C TYR A 239 10.39 8.55 1.59
N ASP A 240 11.54 8.85 2.19
CA ASP A 240 11.61 9.59 3.46
C ASP A 240 11.08 11.03 3.34
N LEU A 241 11.36 11.72 2.24
CA LEU A 241 10.83 13.05 1.95
C LEU A 241 9.32 13.01 1.73
N PHE A 242 8.81 12.02 0.98
CA PHE A 242 7.37 11.79 0.82
C PHE A 242 6.69 11.64 2.18
N ARG A 243 7.22 10.77 3.05
CA ARG A 243 6.67 10.56 4.40
C ARG A 243 6.65 11.85 5.21
N ARG A 244 7.74 12.62 5.20
CA ARG A 244 7.87 13.87 5.99
C ARG A 244 6.97 14.99 5.50
N LEU A 245 6.84 15.16 4.18
CA LEU A 245 6.06 16.25 3.59
C LEU A 245 4.54 16.03 3.70
N ASN A 246 4.10 14.76 3.74
CA ASN A 246 2.68 14.41 3.84
C ASN A 246 2.16 14.31 5.29
N THR A 247 2.85 14.89 6.27
CA THR A 247 2.50 14.83 7.70
C THR A 247 1.37 15.77 8.12
N GLY A 248 1.01 16.77 7.31
CA GLY A 248 -0.05 17.73 7.61
C GLY A 248 -1.49 17.21 7.41
N GLY A 249 -1.64 15.97 6.94
CA GLY A 249 -2.92 15.28 6.73
C GLY A 249 -2.79 13.78 7.02
N LYS A 250 -3.75 12.96 6.59
CA LYS A 250 -3.63 11.49 6.72
C LYS A 250 -2.40 11.02 5.91
N PRO A 251 -1.39 10.41 6.54
CA PRO A 251 -0.16 10.05 5.85
C PRO A 251 -0.43 8.99 4.78
N LEU A 252 0.36 9.03 3.71
CA LEU A 252 0.38 7.99 2.70
C LEU A 252 1.05 6.74 3.28
N ASN A 253 0.49 5.55 3.01
CA ASN A 253 1.14 4.29 3.35
C ASN A 253 2.29 3.96 2.36
N SER A 254 3.07 2.93 2.67
CA SER A 254 4.23 2.55 1.86
C SER A 254 3.86 2.30 0.39
N GLN A 255 2.75 1.60 0.12
CA GLN A 255 2.34 1.31 -1.25
C GLN A 255 1.83 2.53 -2.02
N GLU A 256 1.14 3.47 -1.37
CA GLU A 256 0.73 4.74 -1.97
C GLU A 256 1.97 5.56 -2.40
N ILE A 257 3.03 5.56 -1.58
CA ILE A 257 4.30 6.22 -1.93
C ILE A 257 4.99 5.48 -3.08
N ARG A 258 5.05 4.14 -3.07
CA ARG A 258 5.59 3.34 -4.19
C ARG A 258 4.86 3.66 -5.48
N ASN A 259 3.54 3.81 -5.42
CA ASN A 259 2.74 4.18 -6.57
C ASN A 259 3.11 5.60 -7.09
N CYS A 260 3.34 6.60 -6.21
CA CYS A 260 3.88 7.92 -6.61
C CYS A 260 5.18 7.82 -7.41
N LEU A 261 6.06 6.93 -6.95
CA LEU A 261 7.40 6.75 -7.51
C LEU A 261 7.42 5.79 -8.70
N SER A 262 6.33 5.07 -8.95
CA SER A 262 6.18 4.16 -10.08
C SER A 262 5.91 4.93 -11.37
N ARG A 263 6.40 4.44 -12.50
CA ARG A 263 6.00 5.00 -13.82
C ARG A 263 4.62 4.48 -14.24
N VAL A 264 3.95 5.23 -15.13
CA VAL A 264 2.59 4.91 -15.62
C VAL A 264 2.39 3.44 -16.07
N PRO A 265 3.34 2.80 -16.80
CA PRO A 265 3.17 1.40 -17.21
C PRO A 265 3.01 0.43 -16.03
N LEU A 266 3.80 0.57 -14.97
CA LEU A 266 3.74 -0.27 -13.78
C LEU A 266 2.44 -0.02 -13.01
N GLN A 267 2.11 1.26 -12.77
CA GLN A 267 0.86 1.64 -12.09
C GLN A 267 -0.36 1.03 -12.78
N LYS A 268 -0.38 1.11 -14.12
CA LYS A 268 -1.46 0.51 -14.93
C LYS A 268 -1.49 -1.00 -14.78
N ALA A 269 -0.34 -1.68 -14.84
CA ALA A 269 -0.27 -3.13 -14.70
C ALA A 269 -0.81 -3.61 -13.33
N LEU A 270 -0.36 -3.00 -12.22
CA LEU A 270 -0.85 -3.32 -10.87
C LEU A 270 -2.36 -3.13 -10.77
N LYS A 271 -2.86 -2.00 -11.28
CA LYS A 271 -4.28 -1.66 -11.28
C LYS A 271 -5.12 -2.60 -12.16
N ASP A 272 -4.64 -2.98 -13.32
CA ASP A 272 -5.32 -3.90 -14.24
C ASP A 272 -5.43 -5.29 -13.60
N MET A 273 -4.37 -5.76 -12.93
CA MET A 273 -4.38 -7.04 -12.19
C MET A 273 -5.39 -7.05 -11.04
N VAL A 274 -5.45 -5.99 -10.23
CA VAL A 274 -6.42 -5.86 -9.12
C VAL A 274 -7.86 -5.74 -9.60
N ASN A 275 -8.11 -5.01 -10.70
CA ASN A 275 -9.47 -4.78 -11.21
C ASN A 275 -10.04 -5.95 -12.03
N SER A 276 -9.23 -6.97 -12.30
CA SER A 276 -9.60 -8.15 -13.07
C SER A 276 -10.76 -8.94 -12.43
N GLU A 277 -11.49 -9.69 -13.27
CA GLU A 277 -12.53 -10.59 -12.77
C GLU A 277 -11.96 -11.75 -11.96
N GLN A 278 -10.77 -12.25 -12.33
CA GLN A 278 -10.09 -13.34 -11.66
C GLN A 278 -9.73 -12.95 -10.22
N PHE A 279 -9.21 -11.73 -10.02
CA PHE A 279 -8.92 -11.22 -8.68
C PHE A 279 -10.19 -11.11 -7.84
N LYS A 280 -11.26 -10.51 -8.39
CA LYS A 280 -12.56 -10.40 -7.71
C LYS A 280 -13.15 -11.75 -7.36
N LYS A 281 -13.06 -12.75 -8.24
CA LYS A 281 -13.57 -14.11 -7.99
C LYS A 281 -12.74 -14.84 -6.93
N ALA A 282 -11.42 -14.86 -7.04
CA ALA A 282 -10.55 -15.54 -6.10
C ALA A 282 -10.60 -14.92 -4.69
N THR A 283 -10.77 -13.61 -4.60
CA THR A 283 -10.99 -12.90 -3.32
C THR A 283 -12.45 -12.86 -2.90
N ASP A 284 -13.38 -13.44 -3.66
CA ASP A 284 -14.83 -13.37 -3.42
C ASP A 284 -15.37 -11.94 -3.19
N GLY A 285 -14.76 -10.96 -3.85
CA GLY A 285 -15.09 -9.54 -3.73
C GLY A 285 -14.88 -8.95 -2.33
N SER A 286 -14.19 -9.65 -1.42
CA SER A 286 -14.00 -9.18 -0.05
C SER A 286 -12.88 -8.17 0.12
N VAL A 287 -11.99 -8.06 -0.87
CA VAL A 287 -10.82 -7.16 -0.84
C VAL A 287 -11.15 -5.83 -1.54
N LYS A 288 -10.82 -4.73 -0.88
CA LYS A 288 -10.96 -3.36 -1.41
C LYS A 288 -9.59 -2.71 -1.57
N ASP A 289 -9.41 -1.98 -2.67
CA ASP A 289 -8.16 -1.30 -3.02
C ASP A 289 -8.19 0.20 -2.65
N THR A 290 -8.80 0.55 -1.52
CA THR A 290 -8.97 1.95 -1.08
C THR A 290 -7.65 2.63 -0.76
N ARG A 291 -6.74 1.89 -0.12
CA ARG A 291 -5.39 2.32 0.31
C ARG A 291 -4.29 1.56 -0.42
N MET A 292 -4.59 1.03 -1.62
CA MET A 292 -3.63 0.31 -2.47
C MET A 292 -3.09 -1.03 -1.91
N ASP A 293 -3.67 -1.58 -0.83
CA ASP A 293 -3.27 -2.88 -0.28
C ASP A 293 -3.34 -4.02 -1.29
N ALA A 294 -4.34 -4.00 -2.19
CA ALA A 294 -4.46 -5.02 -3.22
C ALA A 294 -3.35 -4.88 -4.25
N GLN A 295 -2.99 -3.65 -4.63
CA GLN A 295 -1.84 -3.41 -5.51
C GLN A 295 -0.53 -3.84 -4.86
N GLU A 296 -0.35 -3.65 -3.55
CA GLU A 296 0.81 -4.20 -2.84
C GLU A 296 0.85 -5.74 -2.95
N SER A 297 -0.29 -6.42 -2.78
CA SER A 297 -0.34 -7.89 -2.91
C SER A 297 0.09 -8.38 -4.30
N VAL A 298 -0.25 -7.62 -5.35
CA VAL A 298 0.19 -7.89 -6.72
C VAL A 298 1.69 -7.61 -6.87
N LEU A 299 2.19 -6.51 -6.30
CA LEU A 299 3.60 -6.18 -6.34
C LEU A 299 4.46 -7.22 -5.61
N ARG A 300 3.96 -7.75 -4.47
CA ARG A 300 4.57 -8.90 -3.77
C ARG A 300 4.62 -10.13 -4.66
N PHE A 301 3.53 -10.45 -5.37
CA PHE A 301 3.54 -11.53 -6.36
C PHE A 301 4.64 -11.32 -7.41
N MET A 302 4.72 -10.14 -8.03
CA MET A 302 5.73 -9.86 -9.05
C MET A 302 7.16 -10.03 -8.51
N TYR A 303 7.44 -9.44 -7.34
CA TYR A 303 8.73 -9.54 -6.68
C TYR A 303 9.10 -11.00 -6.39
N PHE A 304 8.24 -11.75 -5.67
CA PHE A 304 8.55 -13.13 -5.31
C PHE A 304 8.48 -14.08 -6.50
N TYR A 305 7.71 -13.79 -7.54
CA TYR A 305 7.75 -14.52 -8.79
C TYR A 305 9.14 -14.41 -9.46
N ASP A 306 9.77 -13.25 -9.43
CA ASP A 306 11.13 -13.08 -9.94
C ASP A 306 12.19 -13.71 -9.03
N GLN A 307 12.01 -13.62 -7.70
CA GLN A 307 12.97 -14.16 -6.73
C GLN A 307 12.91 -15.69 -6.60
N TYR A 308 11.75 -16.29 -6.84
CA TYR A 308 11.53 -17.71 -6.57
C TYR A 308 12.35 -18.61 -7.51
N ASN A 309 13.24 -19.40 -6.90
CA ASN A 309 14.02 -20.45 -7.54
C ASN A 309 14.13 -21.64 -6.56
N GLU A 310 14.03 -22.88 -7.05
CA GLU A 310 14.13 -24.11 -6.24
C GLU A 310 15.37 -24.16 -5.35
N HIS A 311 16.51 -23.66 -5.85
CA HIS A 311 17.78 -23.68 -5.12
C HIS A 311 17.91 -22.50 -4.15
N LYS A 312 17.15 -21.43 -4.36
CA LYS A 312 17.20 -20.19 -3.58
C LYS A 312 15.81 -19.53 -3.54
N VAL A 313 14.90 -20.13 -2.77
CA VAL A 313 13.45 -19.82 -2.73
C VAL A 313 13.13 -18.33 -2.65
N LEU A 314 13.92 -17.53 -1.93
CA LEU A 314 13.65 -16.09 -1.72
C LEU A 314 14.74 -15.16 -2.27
N GLY A 315 15.64 -15.67 -3.12
CA GLY A 315 16.74 -14.87 -3.66
C GLY A 315 17.45 -14.05 -2.57
N ASP A 316 17.53 -12.73 -2.78
CA ASP A 316 18.22 -11.79 -1.89
C ASP A 316 17.31 -11.12 -0.86
N TYR A 317 16.07 -11.60 -0.69
CA TYR A 317 15.15 -11.06 0.30
C TYR A 317 15.75 -11.09 1.71
N SER A 318 15.80 -9.92 2.36
CA SER A 318 16.43 -9.72 3.67
C SER A 318 15.50 -9.95 4.85
N GLY A 319 14.18 -10.02 4.61
CA GLY A 319 13.17 -10.04 5.67
C GLY A 319 12.48 -8.69 5.89
N ASN A 320 12.88 -7.64 5.18
CA ASN A 320 12.20 -6.34 5.18
C ASN A 320 11.41 -6.18 3.88
N ILE A 321 10.08 -6.31 3.96
CA ILE A 321 9.22 -6.26 2.77
C ILE A 321 9.21 -4.88 2.13
N ASP A 322 9.21 -3.81 2.94
CA ASP A 322 9.13 -2.46 2.39
C ASP A 322 10.33 -2.12 1.55
N SER A 323 11.54 -2.34 2.09
CA SER A 323 12.80 -2.07 1.38
C SER A 323 12.90 -2.94 0.11
N ALA A 324 12.49 -4.21 0.20
CA ALA A 324 12.51 -5.11 -0.94
C ALA A 324 11.59 -4.65 -2.09
N LEU A 325 10.37 -4.20 -1.76
CA LEU A 325 9.42 -3.71 -2.77
C LEU A 325 9.82 -2.32 -3.30
N ASP A 326 10.38 -1.45 -2.47
CA ASP A 326 10.87 -0.13 -2.86
C ASP A 326 12.01 -0.25 -3.90
N GLU A 327 13.00 -1.11 -3.63
CA GLU A 327 14.09 -1.44 -4.57
C GLU A 327 13.57 -2.13 -5.83
N TYR A 328 12.56 -3.00 -5.69
CA TYR A 328 11.97 -3.69 -6.82
C TYR A 328 11.27 -2.73 -7.78
N VAL A 329 10.48 -1.78 -7.27
CA VAL A 329 9.82 -0.71 -8.06
C VAL A 329 10.85 0.07 -8.86
N GLU A 330 11.96 0.46 -8.24
CA GLU A 330 13.05 1.14 -8.96
C GLU A 330 13.57 0.31 -10.13
N LYS A 331 13.83 -0.98 -9.89
CA LYS A 331 14.36 -1.88 -10.91
C LYS A 331 13.40 -2.05 -12.08
N ILE A 332 12.11 -2.26 -11.81
CA ILE A 332 11.11 -2.58 -12.83
C ILE A 332 10.50 -1.34 -13.49
N ASN A 333 10.68 -0.15 -12.92
CA ASN A 333 10.15 1.10 -13.47
C ASN A 333 10.62 1.40 -14.90
N ARG A 334 11.77 0.85 -15.31
CA ARG A 334 12.27 0.96 -16.69
C ARG A 334 11.54 0.05 -17.68
N GLN A 335 10.79 -0.93 -17.20
CA GLN A 335 10.02 -1.83 -18.05
C GLN A 335 8.73 -1.15 -18.51
N THR A 336 8.34 -1.43 -19.74
CA THR A 336 7.10 -0.91 -20.35
C THR A 336 6.08 -2.01 -20.60
N ASP A 337 6.49 -3.28 -20.57
CA ASP A 337 5.64 -4.44 -20.79
C ASP A 337 5.61 -5.34 -19.57
N PHE A 338 4.40 -5.55 -19.04
CA PHE A 338 4.12 -6.39 -17.88
C PHE A 338 3.18 -7.57 -18.22
N GLN A 339 2.93 -7.86 -19.51
CA GLN A 339 1.95 -8.88 -19.93
C GLN A 339 2.28 -10.28 -19.39
N ASN A 340 3.56 -10.62 -19.23
CA ASN A 340 3.96 -11.90 -18.65
C ASN A 340 3.55 -12.02 -17.17
N TYR A 341 3.72 -10.94 -16.38
CA TYR A 341 3.28 -10.92 -14.99
C TYR A 341 1.75 -10.96 -14.91
N ILE A 342 1.07 -10.17 -15.74
CA ILE A 342 -0.39 -10.11 -15.79
C ILE A 342 -0.96 -11.49 -16.11
N SER A 343 -0.51 -12.11 -17.20
CA SER A 343 -1.03 -13.43 -17.63
C SER A 343 -0.77 -14.51 -16.59
N SER A 344 0.45 -14.59 -16.05
CA SER A 344 0.80 -15.56 -15.01
C SER A 344 -0.02 -15.38 -13.74
N TYR A 345 -0.20 -14.14 -13.29
CA TYR A 345 -0.96 -13.83 -12.08
C TYR A 345 -2.46 -14.15 -12.24
N LEU A 346 -3.08 -13.70 -13.33
CA LEU A 346 -4.50 -13.94 -13.60
C LEU A 346 -4.78 -15.44 -13.75
N GLN A 347 -3.87 -16.19 -14.38
CA GLN A 347 -3.98 -17.63 -14.48
C GLN A 347 -3.88 -18.30 -13.09
N SER A 348 -2.89 -17.91 -12.28
CA SER A 348 -2.75 -18.42 -10.90
C SER A 348 -3.97 -18.13 -10.03
N LEU A 349 -4.61 -16.96 -10.17
CA LEU A 349 -5.84 -16.63 -9.46
C LEU A 349 -7.01 -17.54 -9.89
N SER A 350 -7.13 -17.81 -11.19
CA SER A 350 -8.14 -18.73 -11.72
C SER A 350 -7.93 -20.16 -11.22
N ASP A 351 -6.67 -20.61 -11.21
CA ASP A 351 -6.29 -21.94 -10.74
C ASP A 351 -6.52 -22.06 -9.22
N ALA A 352 -6.16 -21.03 -8.44
CA ALA A 352 -6.44 -20.98 -7.01
C ALA A 352 -7.95 -20.99 -6.70
N TYR A 353 -8.77 -20.24 -7.44
CA TYR A 353 -10.22 -20.30 -7.28
C TYR A 353 -10.77 -21.69 -7.64
N THR A 354 -10.20 -22.36 -8.63
CA THR A 354 -10.60 -23.72 -9.00
C THR A 354 -10.31 -24.72 -7.88
N LEU A 355 -9.19 -24.57 -7.19
CA LEU A 355 -8.74 -25.47 -6.13
C LEU A 355 -9.33 -25.19 -4.74
N PHE A 356 -9.71 -23.95 -4.44
CA PHE A 356 -10.14 -23.53 -3.09
C PHE A 356 -11.50 -22.81 -3.07
N GLY A 357 -12.08 -22.50 -4.23
CA GLY A 357 -13.32 -21.74 -4.35
C GLY A 357 -13.29 -20.43 -3.58
N LYS A 358 -14.37 -20.17 -2.83
CA LYS A 358 -14.54 -18.97 -2.01
C LYS A 358 -13.62 -18.88 -0.78
N TYR A 359 -12.82 -19.92 -0.52
CA TYR A 359 -11.87 -19.97 0.60
C TYR A 359 -10.42 -19.76 0.16
N ALA A 360 -10.17 -19.46 -1.13
CA ALA A 360 -8.84 -19.17 -1.64
C ALA A 360 -8.13 -18.12 -0.76
N PHE A 361 -6.86 -18.41 -0.46
CA PHE A 361 -5.96 -17.52 0.30
C PHE A 361 -6.39 -17.21 1.74
N ARG A 362 -7.25 -18.04 2.36
CA ARG A 362 -7.74 -17.81 3.71
C ARG A 362 -7.28 -18.89 4.67
N LYS A 363 -7.08 -18.49 5.92
CA LYS A 363 -6.99 -19.43 7.04
C LYS A 363 -8.34 -20.14 7.18
N VAL A 364 -8.34 -21.47 7.16
CA VAL A 364 -9.55 -22.31 7.26
C VAL A 364 -9.45 -23.24 8.46
N TYR A 365 -10.60 -23.56 9.05
CA TYR A 365 -10.72 -24.36 10.28
C TYR A 365 -11.73 -25.50 10.07
N PRO A 366 -11.75 -26.57 10.90
CA PRO A 366 -12.64 -27.73 10.69
C PRO A 366 -14.13 -27.43 10.42
N ASN A 367 -14.68 -26.34 10.96
CA ASN A 367 -16.08 -25.94 10.78
C ASN A 367 -16.28 -24.79 9.78
N TYR A 368 -15.33 -24.58 8.85
CA TYR A 368 -15.27 -23.44 7.93
C TYR A 368 -16.54 -23.24 7.07
N GLU A 369 -17.32 -24.28 6.81
CA GLU A 369 -18.58 -24.18 6.06
C GLU A 369 -19.68 -23.41 6.78
N SER A 370 -19.70 -23.51 8.12
CA SER A 370 -20.69 -22.86 8.99
C SER A 370 -20.18 -21.58 9.66
N ALA A 371 -18.85 -21.37 9.64
CA ALA A 371 -18.21 -20.21 10.23
C ALA A 371 -18.17 -19.02 9.26
N ARG A 372 -18.07 -17.81 9.82
CA ARG A 372 -17.72 -16.62 9.05
C ARG A 372 -16.32 -16.82 8.46
N ARG A 373 -16.17 -16.50 7.17
CA ARG A 373 -14.87 -16.59 6.49
C ARG A 373 -13.89 -15.57 7.05
N ASN A 374 -12.64 -16.01 7.17
CA ASN A 374 -11.53 -15.11 7.48
C ASN A 374 -11.20 -14.20 6.29
N GLN A 375 -10.48 -13.12 6.59
CA GLN A 375 -9.90 -12.22 5.59
C GLN A 375 -8.85 -12.94 4.74
N VAL A 376 -8.54 -12.35 3.59
CA VAL A 376 -7.49 -12.86 2.70
C VAL A 376 -6.14 -12.66 3.36
N ASN A 377 -5.34 -13.71 3.43
CA ASN A 377 -3.98 -13.66 3.95
C ASN A 377 -2.98 -13.35 2.83
N LYS A 378 -2.27 -12.22 2.93
CA LYS A 378 -1.36 -11.75 1.86
C LYS A 378 -0.22 -12.75 1.60
N LEU A 379 0.30 -13.40 2.64
CA LEU A 379 1.35 -14.42 2.52
C LEU A 379 0.85 -15.67 1.77
N LEU A 380 -0.29 -16.24 2.16
CA LEU A 380 -0.91 -17.36 1.45
C LEU A 380 -1.20 -17.01 -0.01
N MET A 381 -1.74 -15.82 -0.26
CA MET A 381 -2.05 -15.34 -1.60
C MET A 381 -0.80 -15.28 -2.48
N MET A 382 0.25 -14.64 -1.99
CA MET A 382 1.53 -14.54 -2.66
C MET A 382 2.13 -15.93 -2.92
N THR A 383 2.23 -16.78 -1.89
CA THR A 383 2.83 -18.12 -2.01
C THR A 383 2.08 -19.00 -2.98
N ILE A 384 0.75 -19.10 -2.85
CA ILE A 384 -0.08 -19.93 -3.73
C ILE A 384 0.03 -19.43 -5.17
N CYS A 385 -0.08 -18.13 -5.41
CA CYS A 385 -0.01 -17.60 -6.77
C CYS A 385 1.36 -17.81 -7.43
N VAL A 386 2.46 -17.64 -6.68
CA VAL A 386 3.81 -17.89 -7.20
C VAL A 386 4.01 -19.36 -7.52
N LEU A 387 3.62 -20.29 -6.62
CA LEU A 387 3.76 -21.72 -6.86
C LEU A 387 2.92 -22.18 -8.06
N LEU A 388 1.66 -21.77 -8.15
CA LEU A 388 0.80 -22.08 -9.29
C LEU A 388 1.36 -21.52 -10.61
N ALA A 389 1.98 -20.34 -10.59
CA ALA A 389 2.60 -19.77 -11.78
C ALA A 389 3.86 -20.54 -12.22
N LYS A 390 4.71 -20.95 -11.26
CA LYS A 390 6.00 -21.62 -11.53
C LYS A 390 5.84 -23.10 -11.88
N TYR A 391 4.84 -23.77 -11.33
CA TYR A 391 4.65 -25.22 -11.45
C TYR A 391 3.34 -25.59 -12.14
N ARG A 392 2.75 -24.66 -12.90
CA ARG A 392 1.44 -24.85 -13.52
C ARG A 392 1.33 -26.15 -14.31
N ASP A 393 2.34 -26.47 -15.10
CA ASP A 393 2.34 -27.67 -15.95
C ASP A 393 2.35 -28.96 -15.12
N GLN A 394 3.02 -28.95 -13.97
CA GLN A 394 3.05 -30.10 -13.04
C GLN A 394 1.70 -30.30 -12.36
N TYR A 395 1.01 -29.22 -12.02
CA TYR A 395 -0.29 -29.26 -11.31
C TYR A 395 -1.50 -29.28 -12.25
N LYS A 396 -1.28 -29.21 -13.57
CA LYS A 396 -2.34 -29.04 -14.58
C LYS A 396 -3.44 -30.09 -14.45
N LYS A 397 -3.09 -31.36 -14.26
CA LYS A 397 -4.07 -32.44 -14.16
C LYS A 397 -4.97 -32.24 -12.94
N GLY A 398 -4.42 -31.99 -11.76
CA GLY A 398 -5.21 -31.75 -10.55
C GLY A 398 -6.14 -30.54 -10.67
N ILE A 399 -5.68 -29.48 -11.32
CA ILE A 399 -6.47 -28.28 -11.62
C ILE A 399 -7.64 -28.60 -12.58
N GLU A 400 -7.37 -29.32 -13.68
CA GLU A 400 -8.39 -29.71 -14.67
C GLU A 400 -9.46 -30.65 -14.08
N HIS A 401 -9.07 -31.50 -13.13
CA HIS A 401 -10.00 -32.35 -12.36
C HIS A 401 -10.75 -31.59 -11.25
N LYS A 402 -10.43 -30.30 -11.03
CA LYS A 402 -11.03 -29.45 -10.00
C LYS A 402 -10.96 -30.07 -8.61
N ILE A 403 -9.79 -30.59 -8.24
CA ILE A 403 -9.55 -31.13 -6.90
C ILE A 403 -9.76 -30.01 -5.87
N ASP A 404 -10.66 -30.22 -4.91
CA ASP A 404 -10.85 -29.29 -3.80
C ASP A 404 -9.78 -29.53 -2.72
N LEU A 405 -8.87 -28.57 -2.60
CA LEU A 405 -7.80 -28.58 -1.61
C LEU A 405 -8.20 -27.91 -0.29
N THR A 406 -9.40 -27.35 -0.17
CA THR A 406 -9.84 -26.68 1.05
C THR A 406 -9.84 -27.63 2.27
N PRO A 407 -10.37 -28.87 2.19
CA PRO A 407 -10.29 -29.81 3.32
C PRO A 407 -8.84 -30.19 3.66
N ARG A 408 -7.97 -30.31 2.64
CA ARG A 408 -6.54 -30.62 2.85
C ARG A 408 -5.80 -29.49 3.54
N LEU A 409 -6.13 -28.24 3.20
CA LEU A 409 -5.59 -27.07 3.88
C LEU A 409 -6.07 -27.00 5.34
N VAL A 410 -7.33 -27.37 5.62
CA VAL A 410 -7.84 -27.47 7.00
C VAL A 410 -7.03 -28.47 7.81
N ASP A 411 -6.84 -29.68 7.28
CA ASP A 411 -6.07 -30.73 7.96
C ASP A 411 -4.64 -30.27 8.22
N LEU A 412 -3.98 -29.70 7.21
CA LEU A 412 -2.61 -29.20 7.29
C LEU A 412 -2.45 -28.09 8.35
N LEU A 413 -3.37 -27.12 8.38
CA LEU A 413 -3.33 -26.03 9.38
C LEU A 413 -3.69 -26.52 10.79
N ALA A 414 -4.49 -27.58 10.92
CA ALA A 414 -4.82 -28.17 12.20
C ALA A 414 -3.67 -29.00 12.77
N SER A 415 -2.95 -29.74 11.93
CA SER A 415 -1.86 -30.62 12.34
C SER A 415 -0.50 -29.93 12.44
N ASN A 416 -0.29 -28.82 11.70
CA ASN A 416 0.99 -28.10 11.66
C ASN A 416 0.85 -26.71 12.34
N SER A 417 1.13 -26.66 13.65
CA SER A 417 1.10 -25.42 14.42
C SER A 417 2.12 -24.38 13.95
N ASP A 418 3.27 -24.82 13.43
CA ASP A 418 4.32 -23.92 12.95
C ASP A 418 3.89 -23.23 11.66
N LEU A 419 3.20 -23.94 10.76
CA LEU A 419 2.64 -23.34 9.55
C LEU A 419 1.55 -22.33 9.90
N PHE A 420 0.64 -22.72 10.80
CA PHE A 420 -0.40 -21.82 11.27
C PHE A 420 0.20 -20.55 11.89
N ASN A 421 1.26 -20.69 12.69
CA ASN A 421 1.97 -19.57 13.27
C ASN A 421 2.68 -18.72 12.19
N ALA A 422 3.33 -19.33 11.21
CA ALA A 422 4.06 -18.61 10.16
C ALA A 422 3.15 -17.74 9.27
N ILE A 423 1.90 -18.16 9.04
CA ILE A 423 0.88 -17.37 8.31
C ILE A 423 0.07 -16.43 9.21
N THR A 424 0.31 -16.45 10.52
CA THR A 424 -0.38 -15.59 11.48
C THR A 424 0.55 -14.52 12.07
N TRP A 425 1.84 -14.85 12.24
CA TRP A 425 2.84 -14.05 12.94
C TRP A 425 4.01 -13.77 12.03
N SER A 426 4.53 -12.53 12.07
CA SER A 426 5.75 -12.14 11.35
C SER A 426 5.73 -12.63 9.90
N THR A 427 4.60 -12.41 9.22
CA THR A 427 4.30 -12.92 7.86
C THR A 427 5.26 -12.37 6.81
N ASN A 428 5.97 -11.28 7.13
CA ASN A 428 7.01 -10.70 6.30
C ASN A 428 8.42 -11.30 6.56
N SER A 429 8.62 -12.10 7.60
CA SER A 429 9.95 -12.63 7.94
C SER A 429 10.44 -13.64 6.91
N LYS A 430 11.73 -13.58 6.58
CA LYS A 430 12.37 -14.48 5.61
C LYS A 430 12.16 -15.97 5.97
N ALA A 431 12.26 -16.30 7.26
CA ALA A 431 12.09 -17.67 7.74
C ALA A 431 10.66 -18.16 7.51
N ASN A 432 9.64 -17.38 7.90
CA ASN A 432 8.25 -17.77 7.75
C ASN A 432 7.85 -17.87 6.28
N ILE A 433 8.24 -16.90 5.44
CA ILE A 433 7.93 -16.98 4.01
C ILE A 433 8.54 -18.25 3.38
N LYS A 434 9.80 -18.55 3.68
CA LYS A 434 10.47 -19.76 3.17
C LYS A 434 9.77 -21.03 3.65
N TYR A 435 9.38 -21.05 4.92
CA TYR A 435 8.68 -22.18 5.52
C TYR A 435 7.30 -22.39 4.87
N VAL A 436 6.52 -21.32 4.68
CA VAL A 436 5.20 -21.39 4.03
C VAL A 436 5.32 -21.84 2.57
N PHE A 437 6.31 -21.35 1.81
CA PHE A 437 6.57 -21.87 0.46
C PHE A 437 6.81 -23.38 0.46
N LYS A 438 7.66 -23.86 1.38
CA LYS A 438 7.98 -25.28 1.49
C LYS A 438 6.74 -26.11 1.81
N GLU A 439 6.01 -25.77 2.86
CA GLU A 439 4.86 -26.54 3.33
C GLU A 439 3.70 -26.54 2.32
N ILE A 440 3.41 -25.39 1.69
CA ILE A 440 2.36 -25.33 0.66
C ILE A 440 2.78 -26.10 -0.59
N LYS A 441 4.05 -26.06 -0.99
CA LYS A 441 4.53 -26.82 -2.14
C LYS A 441 4.49 -28.33 -1.84
N GLU A 442 5.25 -28.78 -0.85
CA GLU A 442 5.47 -30.21 -0.59
C GLU A 442 4.21 -30.88 -0.02
N ASN A 443 3.60 -30.27 1.01
CA ASN A 443 2.56 -30.94 1.80
C ASN A 443 1.12 -30.66 1.32
N LEU A 444 0.92 -29.64 0.48
CA LEU A 444 -0.39 -29.33 -0.09
C LEU A 444 -0.47 -29.57 -1.59
N PHE A 445 0.44 -29.01 -2.41
CA PHE A 445 0.34 -29.14 -3.87
C PHE A 445 0.93 -30.44 -4.40
N ASP A 446 2.21 -30.71 -4.16
CA ASP A 446 2.88 -31.89 -4.71
C ASP A 446 2.16 -33.18 -4.28
N ASN A 447 1.80 -33.30 -3.01
CA ASN A 447 1.09 -34.47 -2.47
C ASN A 447 -0.32 -34.72 -3.02
N ASN A 448 -1.00 -33.69 -3.54
CA ASN A 448 -2.42 -33.81 -3.91
C ASN A 448 -2.71 -33.54 -5.40
N LEU A 449 -1.80 -32.87 -6.12
CA LEU A 449 -2.00 -32.47 -7.52
C LEU A 449 -1.09 -33.19 -8.51
N ILE A 450 0.00 -33.81 -8.04
CA ILE A 450 0.86 -34.67 -8.87
C ILE A 450 0.35 -36.10 -8.73
N ASP A 451 0.16 -36.80 -9.85
CA ASP A 451 -0.16 -38.23 -9.81
C ASP A 451 1.04 -38.99 -9.25
N ASN A 452 0.91 -39.57 -8.07
CA ASN A 452 1.83 -40.59 -7.57
C ASN A 452 1.51 -41.98 -8.17
N GLU A 453 1.15 -42.06 -9.45
CA GLU A 453 1.00 -43.34 -10.18
C GLU A 453 2.32 -43.80 -10.80
N GLN A 454 3.40 -43.79 -10.02
CA GLN A 454 4.60 -44.62 -10.25
C GLN A 454 5.29 -44.90 -8.89
N SER A 455 4.73 -45.83 -8.12
CA SER A 455 5.43 -46.53 -7.03
C SER A 455 4.92 -47.95 -6.93
#